data_AF-A0A850DT84-F1
#
_entry.id   AF-A0A850DT84-F1
#
_cell.length_a   1.000
_cell.length_b   1.000
_cell.length_c   1.000
_cell.angle_alpha   90.00
_cell.angle_beta   90.00
_cell.angle_gamma   90.00
#
_symmetry.space_group_name_H-M   'P 1'
#
loop_
_entity.id
_entity.type
_entity.pdbx_description
1 polymer ?
#
loop_
_entity_poly.entity_id
_entity_poly.type
_entity_poly.pdbx_seq_one_letter_code
_entity_poly.pdbx_strand_id
1 'polypeptide(L)'
;MDGVGVVDEAGRLRLLGAAVAGAAFGGVLAVLLASSWTAATTGLLVGVGVPAGAVGAGIGVWSQLRNWRTSGGYEQSVRAQRWVADGAVPPGVPAETWVPLLQAQADREGAGWSKIVLCVLWSIMTWSAEPQHGPVLTVLLVGLWVGIGAWSALWVIPRARAARAVLRRGVTTVP
;
A
#
# COMPACT_ATOMS: atom_id res chain seq x y z
N MET A 1 -10.61 -6.85 -18.27
CA MET A 1 -9.36 -6.34 -17.63
C MET A 1 -9.19 -4.88 -18.05
N ASP A 2 -10.32 -4.18 -18.09
CA ASP A 2 -10.46 -3.05 -19.00
C ASP A 2 -9.96 -1.79 -18.28
N GLY A 3 -9.20 -0.98 -19.02
CA GLY A 3 -8.55 0.22 -18.49
C GLY A 3 -7.25 0.00 -17.70
N VAL A 4 -6.74 -1.24 -17.56
CA VAL A 4 -5.41 -1.48 -16.94
C VAL A 4 -4.29 -1.50 -17.98
N GLY A 5 -4.57 -1.91 -19.22
CA GLY A 5 -3.55 -2.08 -20.26
C GLY A 5 -2.71 -3.36 -20.09
N VAL A 6 -1.66 -3.51 -20.89
CA VAL A 6 -0.79 -4.70 -20.87
C VAL A 6 0.12 -4.67 -19.66
N VAL A 7 0.09 -5.73 -18.85
CA VAL A 7 0.88 -5.87 -17.63
C VAL A 7 2.11 -6.74 -17.92
N ASP A 8 3.30 -6.17 -17.74
CA ASP A 8 4.57 -6.88 -17.86
C ASP A 8 4.87 -7.73 -16.60
N GLU A 9 6.01 -8.43 -16.60
CA GLU A 9 6.40 -9.30 -15.49
C GLU A 9 6.58 -8.54 -14.17
N ALA A 10 7.10 -7.30 -14.23
CA ALA A 10 7.22 -6.44 -13.05
C ALA A 10 5.84 -6.08 -12.48
N GLY A 11 4.85 -5.86 -13.35
CA GLY A 11 3.47 -5.65 -12.95
C GLY A 11 2.83 -6.89 -12.32
N ARG A 12 3.12 -8.09 -12.84
CA ARG A 12 2.66 -9.36 -12.24
C ARG A 12 3.27 -9.57 -10.85
N LEU A 13 4.56 -9.33 -10.68
CA LEU A 13 5.23 -9.39 -9.38
C LEU A 13 4.62 -8.38 -8.38
N ARG A 14 4.20 -7.22 -8.85
CA ARG A 14 3.46 -6.25 -8.01
C ARG A 14 2.08 -6.75 -7.59
N LEU A 15 1.36 -7.44 -8.49
CA LEU A 15 0.09 -8.07 -8.14
C LEU A 15 0.28 -9.20 -7.14
N LEU A 16 1.33 -10.02 -7.31
CA LEU A 16 1.69 -11.06 -6.35
C LEU A 16 2.06 -10.45 -4.99
N GLY A 17 2.89 -9.41 -4.96
CA GLY A 17 3.21 -8.68 -3.74
C GLY A 17 1.97 -8.10 -3.06
N ALA A 18 1.04 -7.53 -3.83
CA ALA A 18 -0.23 -7.02 -3.32
C ALA A 18 -1.13 -8.15 -2.78
N ALA A 19 -1.17 -9.29 -3.45
CA ALA A 19 -1.88 -10.48 -3.01
C ALA A 19 -1.32 -11.01 -1.69
N VAL A 20 -0.01 -11.17 -1.58
CA VAL A 20 0.67 -11.67 -0.37
C VAL A 20 0.47 -10.70 0.79
N ALA A 21 0.65 -9.39 0.56
CA ALA A 21 0.43 -8.38 1.59
C ALA A 21 -1.03 -8.37 2.07
N GLY A 22 -1.98 -8.46 1.13
CA GLY A 22 -3.40 -8.58 1.42
C GLY A 22 -3.73 -9.84 2.21
N ALA A 23 -3.13 -10.98 1.84
CA ALA A 23 -3.34 -12.25 2.51
C ALA A 23 -2.83 -12.24 3.96
N ALA A 24 -1.62 -11.75 4.16
CA ALA A 24 -1.04 -11.61 5.49
C ALA A 24 -1.91 -10.72 6.38
N PHE A 25 -2.37 -9.58 5.86
CA PHE A 25 -3.24 -8.68 6.60
C PHE A 25 -4.60 -9.31 6.93
N GLY A 26 -5.28 -9.91 5.95
CA GLY A 26 -6.58 -10.55 6.15
C GLY A 26 -6.52 -11.71 7.14
N GLY A 27 -5.49 -12.55 7.03
CA GLY A 27 -5.27 -13.66 7.95
C GLY A 27 -5.02 -13.18 9.38
N VAL A 28 -4.10 -12.22 9.56
CA VAL A 28 -3.81 -11.65 10.90
C VAL A 28 -5.03 -10.99 11.50
N LEU A 29 -5.79 -10.19 10.73
CA LEU A 29 -6.98 -9.50 11.21
C LEU A 29 -8.08 -10.49 11.66
N ALA A 30 -8.28 -11.58 10.92
CA ALA A 30 -9.30 -12.55 11.26
C ALA A 30 -8.92 -13.41 12.48
N VAL A 31 -7.65 -13.80 12.58
CA VAL A 31 -7.13 -14.50 13.76
C VAL A 31 -7.22 -13.59 14.99
N LEU A 32 -6.91 -12.31 14.83
CA LEU A 32 -7.11 -11.29 15.85
C LEU A 32 -8.54 -11.25 16.37
N LEU A 33 -9.49 -11.08 15.44
CA LEU A 33 -10.90 -10.93 15.76
C LEU A 33 -11.50 -12.21 16.36
N ALA A 34 -10.96 -13.38 16.02
CA ALA A 34 -11.42 -14.64 16.57
C ALA A 34 -10.74 -14.98 17.91
N SER A 35 -9.49 -14.53 18.11
CA SER A 35 -8.73 -14.74 19.35
C SER A 35 -9.31 -13.99 20.56
N SER A 36 -10.11 -12.94 20.33
CA SER A 36 -10.83 -12.22 21.38
C SER A 36 -12.04 -12.97 21.94
N TRP A 37 -12.47 -14.07 21.31
CA TRP A 37 -13.60 -14.87 21.75
C TRP A 37 -13.23 -16.33 22.04
N THR A 38 -12.13 -16.82 21.46
CA THR A 38 -11.73 -18.24 21.52
C THR A 38 -10.20 -18.38 21.47
N ALA A 39 -9.66 -19.43 22.08
CA ALA A 39 -8.22 -19.69 22.00
C ALA A 39 -7.76 -19.91 20.54
N ALA A 40 -6.60 -19.36 20.19
CA ALA A 40 -6.01 -19.52 18.86
C ALA A 40 -5.54 -20.98 18.64
N THR A 41 -6.43 -21.80 18.09
CA THR A 41 -6.15 -23.20 17.76
C THR A 41 -5.76 -23.35 16.28
N THR A 42 -5.11 -24.46 15.93
CA THR A 42 -4.82 -24.82 14.54
C THR A 42 -6.10 -24.87 13.70
N GLY A 43 -7.21 -25.33 14.28
CA GLY A 43 -8.52 -25.34 13.62
C GLY A 43 -9.04 -23.94 13.28
N LEU A 44 -8.80 -22.95 14.15
CA LEU A 44 -9.15 -21.55 13.91
C LEU A 44 -8.27 -20.91 12.83
N LEU A 45 -6.97 -21.22 12.83
CA LEU A 45 -6.04 -20.76 11.79
C LEU A 45 -6.45 -21.27 10.40
N VAL A 46 -6.79 -22.55 10.29
CA VAL A 46 -7.18 -23.17 9.01
C VAL A 46 -8.61 -22.79 8.62
N GLY A 47 -9.54 -22.78 9.56
CA GLY A 47 -10.97 -22.54 9.29
C GLY A 47 -11.33 -21.07 9.09
N VAL A 48 -10.58 -20.13 9.68
CA VAL A 48 -10.87 -18.69 9.63
C VAL A 48 -9.70 -17.90 9.04
N GLY A 49 -8.48 -18.17 9.52
CA GLY A 49 -7.28 -17.46 9.06
C GLY A 49 -6.98 -17.64 7.56
N VAL A 50 -7.03 -18.87 7.06
CA VAL A 50 -6.76 -19.16 5.63
C VAL A 50 -7.83 -18.57 4.71
N PRO A 51 -9.15 -18.75 4.95
CA PRO A 51 -10.18 -18.09 4.15
C PRO A 51 -10.08 -16.56 4.18
N ALA A 52 -9.82 -15.98 5.35
CA ALA A 52 -9.64 -14.54 5.47
C ALA A 52 -8.40 -14.03 4.73
N GLY A 53 -7.32 -14.83 4.74
CA GLY A 53 -6.15 -14.57 3.92
C GLY A 53 -6.46 -14.61 2.42
N ALA A 54 -7.25 -15.58 1.95
CA ALA A 54 -7.67 -15.63 0.55
C ALA A 54 -8.50 -14.39 0.14
N VAL A 55 -9.43 -13.96 1.00
CA VAL A 55 -10.21 -12.73 0.80
C VAL A 55 -9.29 -11.50 0.79
N GLY A 56 -8.37 -11.41 1.75
CA GLY A 56 -7.38 -10.34 1.84
C GLY A 56 -6.50 -10.25 0.59
N ALA A 57 -6.07 -11.40 0.04
CA ALA A 57 -5.33 -11.47 -1.21
C ALA A 57 -6.12 -10.88 -2.38
N GLY A 58 -7.39 -11.27 -2.50
CA GLY A 58 -8.32 -10.74 -3.50
C GLY A 58 -8.48 -9.22 -3.39
N ILE A 59 -8.65 -8.70 -2.18
CA ILE A 59 -8.76 -7.25 -1.92
C ILE A 59 -7.46 -6.53 -2.29
N GLY A 60 -6.30 -7.10 -1.96
CA GLY A 60 -4.99 -6.55 -2.30
C GLY A 60 -4.81 -6.40 -3.81
N VAL A 61 -5.09 -7.48 -4.56
CA VAL A 61 -5.06 -7.48 -6.04
C VAL A 61 -6.06 -6.49 -6.61
N TRP A 62 -7.31 -6.52 -6.13
CA TRP A 62 -8.36 -5.62 -6.60
C TRP A 62 -8.01 -4.16 -6.38
N SER A 63 -7.49 -3.81 -5.21
CA SER A 63 -7.07 -2.44 -4.88
C SER A 63 -5.94 -1.98 -5.79
N GLN A 64 -4.97 -2.85 -6.06
CA GLN A 64 -3.86 -2.55 -6.96
C GLN A 64 -4.34 -2.32 -8.40
N LEU A 65 -5.24 -3.19 -8.90
CA LEU A 65 -5.85 -3.03 -10.23
C LEU A 65 -6.70 -1.75 -10.31
N ARG A 66 -7.50 -1.46 -9.28
CA ARG A 66 -8.30 -0.23 -9.21
C ARG A 66 -7.41 1.00 -9.26
N ASN A 67 -6.31 1.01 -8.52
CA ASN A 67 -5.35 2.11 -8.51
C ASN A 67 -4.74 2.34 -9.90
N TRP A 68 -4.42 1.25 -10.63
CA TRP A 68 -3.97 1.38 -12.02
C TRP A 68 -5.05 1.94 -12.92
N ARG A 69 -6.30 1.48 -12.82
CA ARG A 69 -7.42 2.02 -13.63
C ARG A 69 -7.65 3.51 -13.38
N THR A 70 -7.66 3.93 -12.10
CA THR A 70 -7.86 5.34 -11.76
C THR A 70 -6.67 6.22 -12.13
N SER A 71 -5.49 5.63 -12.33
CA SER A 71 -4.29 6.33 -12.82
C SER A 71 -4.17 6.30 -14.35
N GLY A 72 -5.23 5.90 -15.07
CA GLY A 72 -5.27 5.80 -16.53
C GLY A 72 -4.47 4.62 -17.12
N GLY A 73 -4.17 3.61 -16.30
CA GLY A 73 -3.58 2.34 -16.70
C GLY A 73 -2.21 2.05 -16.07
N TYR A 74 -1.77 0.80 -16.21
CA TYR A 74 -0.49 0.32 -15.74
C TYR A 74 0.67 1.12 -16.36
N GLU A 75 0.67 1.31 -17.67
CA GLU A 75 1.74 2.02 -18.37
C GLU A 75 1.90 3.46 -17.88
N GLN A 76 0.81 4.19 -17.69
CA GLN A 76 0.85 5.57 -17.18
C GLN A 76 1.40 5.61 -15.75
N SER A 77 1.00 4.65 -14.93
CA SER A 77 1.52 4.52 -13.56
C SER A 77 3.03 4.18 -13.52
N VAL A 78 3.53 3.40 -14.48
CA VAL A 78 4.96 3.08 -14.62
C VAL A 78 5.74 4.27 -15.14
N ARG A 79 5.22 5.00 -16.14
CA ARG A 79 5.86 6.23 -16.66
C ARG A 79 6.04 7.26 -15.57
N ALA A 80 4.99 7.56 -14.81
CA ALA A 80 5.06 8.49 -13.68
C ALA A 80 6.12 8.05 -12.65
N GLN A 81 6.20 6.75 -12.37
CA GLN A 81 7.19 6.20 -11.45
C GLN A 81 8.63 6.29 -11.96
N ARG A 82 8.85 6.15 -13.26
CA ARG A 82 10.16 6.33 -13.90
C ARG A 82 10.57 7.79 -13.84
N TRP A 83 9.68 8.73 -14.19
CA TRP A 83 9.98 10.17 -14.08
C TRP A 83 10.36 10.61 -12.66
N VAL A 84 9.72 10.04 -11.64
CA VAL A 84 10.10 10.29 -10.24
C VAL A 84 11.46 9.69 -9.89
N ALA A 85 11.79 8.51 -10.42
CA ALA A 85 13.08 7.87 -10.20
C ALA A 85 14.22 8.62 -10.92
N ASP A 86 13.98 9.04 -12.15
CA ASP A 86 14.91 9.79 -12.99
C ASP A 86 15.00 11.28 -12.59
N GLY A 87 14.06 11.75 -11.76
CA GLY A 87 14.00 13.13 -11.26
C GLY A 87 13.59 14.17 -12.30
N ALA A 88 13.12 13.75 -13.47
CA ALA A 88 12.72 14.62 -14.57
C ALA A 88 11.65 13.96 -15.47
N VAL A 89 10.85 14.80 -16.13
CA VAL A 89 9.95 14.38 -17.21
C VAL A 89 10.68 14.56 -18.55
N PRO A 90 10.67 13.57 -19.46
CA PRO A 90 11.30 13.69 -20.77
C PRO A 90 10.76 14.89 -21.57
N PRO A 91 11.62 15.57 -22.35
CA PRO A 91 11.20 16.65 -23.22
C PRO A 91 10.20 16.13 -24.27
N GLY A 92 9.13 16.89 -24.51
CA GLY A 92 8.08 16.54 -25.48
C GLY A 92 6.83 15.86 -24.90
N VAL A 93 6.77 15.60 -23.59
CA VAL A 93 5.53 15.16 -22.94
C VAL A 93 4.66 16.38 -22.59
N PRO A 94 3.40 16.48 -23.06
CA PRO A 94 2.52 17.60 -22.74
C PRO A 94 2.21 17.72 -21.24
N ALA A 95 2.11 18.94 -20.74
CA ALA A 95 1.74 19.26 -19.35
C ALA A 95 0.44 18.60 -18.92
N GLU A 96 -0.51 18.55 -19.84
CA GLU A 96 -1.85 17.96 -19.67
C GLU A 96 -1.80 16.46 -19.32
N THR A 97 -0.71 15.79 -19.70
CA THR A 97 -0.48 14.38 -19.40
C THR A 97 0.34 14.19 -18.13
N TRP A 98 1.46 14.90 -17.98
CA TRP A 98 2.39 14.61 -16.88
C TRP A 98 2.01 15.27 -15.55
N VAL A 99 1.39 16.45 -15.57
CA VAL A 99 0.96 17.17 -14.35
C VAL A 99 -0.02 16.35 -13.51
N PRO A 100 -1.17 15.86 -14.04
CA PRO A 100 -2.11 15.11 -13.22
C PRO A 100 -1.52 13.81 -12.68
N LEU A 101 -0.65 13.15 -13.46
CA LEU A 101 0.00 11.90 -13.04
C LEU A 101 0.97 12.12 -11.86
N LEU A 102 1.79 13.16 -11.90
CA LEU A 102 2.69 13.48 -10.79
C LEU A 102 1.92 14.06 -9.60
N GLN A 103 0.83 14.80 -9.83
CA GLN A 103 -0.02 15.32 -8.75
C GLN A 103 -0.66 14.17 -7.98
N ALA A 104 -1.21 13.18 -8.68
CA ALA A 104 -1.73 11.96 -8.07
C ALA A 104 -0.66 11.15 -7.29
N GLN A 105 0.63 11.27 -7.63
CA GLN A 105 1.72 10.70 -6.83
C GLN A 105 2.06 11.56 -5.61
N ALA A 106 2.06 12.89 -5.75
CA ALA A 106 2.32 13.82 -4.67
C ALA A 106 1.23 13.75 -3.58
N ASP A 107 -0.03 13.60 -3.99
CA ASP A 107 -1.19 13.49 -3.07
C ASP A 107 -1.12 12.23 -2.18
N ARG A 108 -0.32 11.23 -2.57
CA ARG A 108 -0.06 10.04 -1.73
C ARG A 108 0.71 10.35 -0.46
N GLU A 109 1.35 11.51 -0.36
CA GLU A 109 1.97 11.97 0.89
C GLU A 109 0.92 12.01 2.01
N GLY A 110 -0.27 12.58 1.74
CA GLY A 110 -1.36 12.66 2.72
C GLY A 110 -1.83 11.28 3.17
N ALA A 111 -2.06 10.37 2.21
CA ALA A 111 -2.44 8.99 2.52
C ALA A 111 -1.35 8.24 3.32
N GLY A 112 -0.06 8.50 3.03
CA GLY A 112 1.08 7.98 3.78
C GLY A 112 1.06 8.42 5.24
N TRP A 113 0.84 9.71 5.51
CA TRP A 113 0.73 10.25 6.86
C TRP A 113 -0.49 9.72 7.62
N SER A 114 -1.66 9.68 6.99
CA SER A 114 -2.86 9.08 7.61
C SER A 114 -2.60 7.62 8.00
N LYS A 115 -1.87 6.87 7.17
CA LYS A 115 -1.51 5.49 7.47
C LYS A 115 -0.57 5.37 8.66
N ILE A 116 0.40 6.28 8.82
CA ILE A 116 1.30 6.31 9.99
C ILE A 116 0.49 6.57 11.26
N VAL A 117 -0.36 7.60 11.26
CA VAL A 117 -1.22 7.93 12.41
C VAL A 117 -2.08 6.73 12.79
N LEU A 118 -2.71 6.10 11.80
CA LEU A 118 -3.52 4.90 12.01
C LEU A 118 -2.67 3.78 12.64
N CYS A 119 -1.47 3.49 12.10
CA CYS A 119 -0.59 2.45 12.65
C CYS A 119 -0.17 2.74 14.10
N VAL A 120 0.09 4.00 14.46
CA VAL A 120 0.39 4.39 15.85
C VAL A 120 -0.80 4.11 16.75
N LEU A 121 -2.01 4.53 16.36
CA LEU A 121 -3.24 4.29 17.13
C LEU A 121 -3.50 2.79 17.31
N TRP A 122 -3.36 1.99 16.25
CA TRP A 122 -3.53 0.54 16.32
C TRP A 122 -2.44 -0.13 17.16
N SER A 123 -1.20 0.36 17.14
CA SER A 123 -0.14 -0.18 18.00
C SER A 123 -0.47 0.02 19.48
N ILE A 124 -0.94 1.22 19.85
CA ILE A 124 -1.36 1.54 21.22
C ILE A 124 -2.57 0.69 21.62
N MET A 125 -3.58 0.58 20.76
CA MET A 125 -4.78 -0.23 21.02
C MET A 125 -4.43 -1.72 21.20
N THR A 126 -3.55 -2.25 20.33
CA THR A 126 -3.04 -3.62 20.42
C THR A 126 -2.32 -3.85 21.74
N TRP A 127 -1.47 -2.91 22.16
CA TRP A 127 -0.76 -2.99 23.45
C TRP A 127 -1.73 -2.98 24.63
N SER A 128 -2.79 -2.17 24.56
CA SER A 128 -3.81 -2.12 25.64
C SER A 128 -4.61 -3.41 25.78
N ALA A 129 -4.69 -4.21 24.71
CA ALA A 129 -5.34 -5.51 24.68
C ALA A 129 -4.38 -6.67 24.96
N GLU A 130 -3.14 -6.40 25.35
CA GLU A 130 -2.14 -7.42 25.69
C GLU A 130 -2.64 -8.46 26.70
N PRO A 131 -3.39 -8.10 27.76
CA PRO A 131 -3.94 -9.08 28.69
C PRO A 131 -4.93 -10.07 28.07
N GLN A 132 -5.57 -9.71 26.94
CA GLN A 132 -6.51 -10.59 26.22
C GLN A 132 -5.80 -11.48 25.20
N HIS A 133 -4.78 -10.97 24.50
CA HIS A 133 -4.11 -11.68 23.41
C HIS A 133 -2.85 -12.44 23.85
N GLY A 134 -2.29 -12.09 25.01
CA GLY A 134 -0.99 -12.55 25.46
C GLY A 134 0.18 -11.88 24.74
N PRO A 135 1.40 -12.03 25.27
CA PRO A 135 2.55 -11.22 24.86
C PRO A 135 3.04 -11.52 23.44
N VAL A 136 2.99 -12.78 23.00
CA VAL A 136 3.48 -13.20 21.68
C VAL A 136 2.65 -12.58 20.55
N LEU A 137 1.32 -12.71 20.63
CA LEU A 137 0.43 -12.12 19.63
C LEU A 137 0.55 -10.60 19.65
N THR A 138 0.59 -9.98 20.83
CA THR A 138 0.75 -8.52 20.96
C THR A 138 2.01 -8.02 20.24
N VAL A 139 3.16 -8.66 20.45
CA VAL A 139 4.42 -8.27 19.78
C VAL A 139 4.34 -8.44 18.27
N LEU A 140 3.77 -9.55 17.77
CA LEU A 140 3.63 -9.79 16.33
C LEU A 140 2.77 -8.70 15.65
N LEU A 141 1.71 -8.29 16.31
CA LEU A 141 0.77 -7.29 15.80
C LEU A 141 1.33 -5.88 15.86
N VAL A 142 1.96 -5.52 16.97
CA VAL A 142 2.70 -4.25 17.07
C VAL A 142 3.78 -4.21 16.00
N GLY A 143 4.51 -5.31 15.80
CA GLY A 143 5.48 -5.46 14.70
C GLY A 143 4.86 -5.24 13.32
N LEU A 144 3.67 -5.80 13.06
CA LEU A 144 2.93 -5.56 11.81
C LEU A 144 2.60 -4.07 11.62
N TRP A 145 2.03 -3.41 12.63
CA TRP A 145 1.67 -1.99 12.54
C TRP A 145 2.90 -1.10 12.37
N VAL A 146 3.95 -1.37 13.13
CA VAL A 146 5.24 -0.67 13.00
C VAL A 146 5.83 -0.87 11.61
N GLY A 147 5.83 -2.10 11.10
CA GLY A 147 6.32 -2.40 9.75
C GLY A 147 5.55 -1.66 8.65
N ILE A 148 4.22 -1.60 8.77
CA ILE A 148 3.36 -0.85 7.85
C ILE A 148 3.64 0.66 7.95
N GLY A 149 3.77 1.21 9.16
CA GLY A 149 4.10 2.62 9.39
C GLY A 149 5.48 2.98 8.85
N ALA A 150 6.48 2.14 9.11
CA ALA A 150 7.84 2.28 8.61
C ALA A 150 7.86 2.25 7.07
N TRP A 151 7.11 1.36 6.43
CA TRP A 151 6.98 1.35 4.97
C TRP A 151 6.45 2.68 4.42
N SER A 152 5.42 3.24 5.05
CA SER A 152 4.90 4.56 4.68
C SER A 152 5.96 5.66 4.82
N ALA A 153 6.70 5.64 5.93
CA ALA A 153 7.73 6.65 6.23
C ALA A 153 8.95 6.55 5.31
N LEU A 154 9.41 5.33 5.00
CA LEU A 154 10.65 5.09 4.26
C LEU A 154 10.45 5.09 2.74
N TRP A 155 9.28 4.69 2.25
CA TRP A 155 9.05 4.49 0.81
C TRP A 155 7.94 5.36 0.24
N VAL A 156 6.77 5.44 0.89
CA VAL A 156 5.61 6.14 0.33
C VAL A 156 5.80 7.66 0.36
N ILE A 157 6.10 8.22 1.54
CA ILE A 157 6.24 9.66 1.74
C ILE A 157 7.43 10.23 0.95
N PRO A 158 8.64 9.64 0.99
CA PRO A 158 9.78 10.17 0.24
C PRO A 158 9.54 10.17 -1.28
N ARG A 159 8.88 9.14 -1.80
CA ARG A 159 8.54 9.06 -3.22
C ARG A 159 7.48 10.09 -3.63
N ALA A 160 6.49 10.33 -2.79
CA ALA A 160 5.49 11.38 -3.02
C ALA A 160 6.13 12.77 -3.00
N ARG A 161 7.07 13.02 -2.07
CA ARG A 161 7.86 14.26 -2.01
C ARG A 161 8.74 14.43 -3.24
N ALA A 162 9.38 13.36 -3.72
CA ALA A 162 10.15 13.38 -4.95
C ALA A 162 9.27 13.76 -6.16
N ALA A 163 8.07 13.19 -6.28
CA ALA A 163 7.10 13.58 -7.31
C ALA A 163 6.72 15.06 -7.24
N ARG A 164 6.51 15.58 -6.01
CA ARG A 164 6.25 17.00 -5.78
C ARG A 164 7.43 17.90 -6.17
N ALA A 165 8.67 17.43 -5.96
CA ALA A 165 9.86 18.15 -6.39
C ALA A 165 9.98 18.20 -7.92
N VAL A 166 9.69 17.09 -8.61
CA VAL A 166 9.66 17.04 -10.09
C VAL A 166 8.58 17.98 -10.64
N LEU A 167 7.39 17.99 -10.05
CA LEU A 167 6.32 18.93 -10.38
C LEU A 167 6.77 20.38 -10.30
N ARG A 168 7.40 20.77 -9.18
CA ARG A 168 7.88 22.15 -8.98
C ARG A 168 8.90 22.55 -10.03
N ARG A 169 9.84 21.66 -10.37
CA ARG A 169 10.87 21.94 -11.38
C ARG A 169 10.29 22.03 -12.79
N GLY A 170 9.36 21.14 -13.15
CA GLY A 170 8.71 21.14 -14.46
C GLY A 170 7.87 22.40 -14.72
N VAL A 171 7.24 22.97 -13.69
CA VAL A 171 6.49 24.24 -13.79
C VAL A 171 7.44 25.43 -13.99
N THR A 172 8.63 25.42 -13.38
CA THR A 172 9.60 26.52 -13.50
C THR A 172 10.33 26.57 -14.84
N THR A 173 10.31 25.50 -15.63
CA THR A 173 11.01 25.41 -16.93
C THR A 173 10.12 25.60 -18.15
N VAL A 174 8.82 25.85 -17.97
CA VAL A 174 7.91 26.22 -19.06
C VAL A 174 7.89 27.75 -19.16
N PRO A 175 8.44 28.36 -20.23
CA PRO A 175 8.30 29.80 -20.49
C PRO A 175 6.87 30.18 -20.91
#